data_AF-A0A7C6CWS8-F1
#
_entry.id   AF-A0A7C6CWS8-F1
#
_cell.length_a   1.000
_cell.length_b   1.000
_cell.length_c   1.000
_cell.angle_alpha   90.00
_cell.angle_beta   90.00
_cell.angle_gamma   90.00
#
_symmetry.space_group_name_H-M   'P 1'
#
loop_
_entity.id
_entity.type
_entity.pdbx_description
1 polymer ?
#
loop_
_entity_poly.entity_id
_entity_poly.type
_entity_poly.pdbx_seq_one_letter_code
_entity_poly.pdbx_strand_id
1 'polypeptide(L)'
;MITIIIYGLDQFVTGRLSREMTPRLASLYEMSSDEILFIAPENMIFHQGVEQTSWNTIIHVHAPTKYSVLQDQIAKFILASIGEVAINKILEFYYYSQENRYVKFNDSYPRFVSEDNLVDLECEDYNDKEEGEGDDEIYTGDIFKSLND
;
A
#
# COMPACT_ATOMS: atom_id res chain seq x y z
N MET A 1 10.80 15.24 -6.76
CA MET A 1 10.09 14.02 -6.37
C MET A 1 10.30 13.74 -4.90
N ILE A 2 9.23 13.36 -4.24
CA ILE A 2 9.19 12.86 -2.87
C ILE A 2 8.74 11.41 -2.96
N THR A 3 9.44 10.51 -2.30
CA THR A 3 9.05 9.10 -2.21
C THR A 3 8.75 8.76 -0.77
N ILE A 4 7.57 8.21 -0.52
CA ILE A 4 7.08 7.82 0.79
C ILE A 4 6.94 6.30 0.78
N ILE A 5 7.76 5.62 1.58
CA ILE A 5 7.73 4.16 1.71
C ILE A 5 7.07 3.85 3.05
N ILE A 6 6.06 3.00 3.06
CA ILE A 6 5.35 2.61 4.28
C ILE A 6 5.53 1.11 4.51
N TYR A 7 6.25 0.76 5.57
CA TYR A 7 6.47 -0.61 6.01
C TYR A 7 5.43 -1.00 7.06
N GLY A 8 5.01 -2.25 7.05
CA GLY A 8 4.05 -2.78 8.03
C GLY A 8 2.59 -2.40 7.80
N LEU A 9 2.22 -1.88 6.63
CA LEU A 9 0.83 -1.67 6.19
C LEU A 9 0.56 -2.46 4.92
N ASP A 10 -0.69 -2.88 4.72
CA ASP A 10 -1.10 -3.52 3.48
C ASP A 10 -1.17 -2.53 2.30
N GLN A 11 -1.12 -3.09 1.09
CA GLN A 11 -1.09 -2.32 -0.16
C GLN A 11 -2.38 -1.52 -0.43
N PHE A 12 -3.55 -2.01 -0.02
CA PHE A 12 -4.83 -1.34 -0.22
C PHE A 12 -4.97 -0.13 0.69
N VAL A 13 -4.57 -0.28 1.95
CA VAL A 13 -4.47 0.85 2.88
C VAL A 13 -3.48 1.89 2.37
N THR A 14 -2.30 1.47 1.91
CA THR A 14 -1.32 2.41 1.34
C THR A 14 -1.84 3.09 0.08
N GLY A 15 -2.56 2.37 -0.79
CA GLY A 15 -3.22 2.94 -1.97
C GLY A 15 -4.30 3.96 -1.63
N ARG A 16 -5.11 3.71 -0.59
CA ARG A 16 -6.07 4.70 -0.08
C ARG A 16 -5.36 5.94 0.46
N LEU A 17 -4.34 5.76 1.30
CA LEU A 17 -3.56 6.84 1.89
C LEU A 17 -2.86 7.67 0.81
N SER A 18 -2.32 7.04 -0.24
CA SER A 18 -1.67 7.76 -1.34
C SER A 18 -2.65 8.69 -2.05
N ARG A 19 -3.87 8.22 -2.34
CA ARG A 19 -4.94 9.04 -2.94
C ARG A 19 -5.33 10.22 -2.05
N GLU A 20 -5.50 9.99 -0.75
CA GLU A 20 -5.94 11.01 0.21
C GLU A 20 -4.85 12.04 0.54
N MET A 21 -3.60 11.61 0.66
CA MET A 21 -2.49 12.45 1.13
C MET A 21 -1.83 13.25 0.00
N THR A 22 -1.82 12.73 -1.23
CA THR A 22 -1.07 13.33 -2.35
C THR A 22 -1.43 14.79 -2.60
N PRO A 23 -2.71 15.21 -2.70
CA PRO A 23 -3.04 16.61 -3.00
C PRO A 23 -2.48 17.58 -1.95
N ARG A 24 -2.55 17.20 -0.67
CA ARG A 24 -2.07 18.04 0.43
C ARG A 24 -0.55 18.08 0.49
N LEU A 25 0.12 16.95 0.31
CA LEU A 25 1.58 16.91 0.25
C LEU A 25 2.12 17.71 -0.94
N ALA A 26 1.48 17.61 -2.10
CA ALA A 26 1.85 18.36 -3.31
C ALA A 26 1.77 19.87 -3.06
N SER A 27 0.70 20.30 -2.39
CA SER A 27 0.55 21.69 -1.95
C SER A 27 1.62 22.11 -0.93
N LEU A 28 1.92 21.28 0.07
CA LEU A 28 2.92 21.61 1.10
C LEU A 28 4.34 21.72 0.54
N TYR A 29 4.68 20.87 -0.43
CA TYR A 29 5.98 20.89 -1.09
C TYR A 29 6.06 21.80 -2.33
N GLU A 30 4.96 22.47 -2.67
CA GLU A 30 4.83 23.33 -3.86
C GLU A 30 5.27 22.61 -5.15
N MET A 31 4.72 21.41 -5.38
CA MET A 31 5.03 20.59 -6.56
C MET A 31 3.78 19.95 -7.17
N SER A 32 3.93 19.38 -8.36
CA SER A 32 2.89 18.54 -8.98
C SER A 32 2.66 17.27 -8.16
N SER A 33 1.41 16.78 -8.13
CA SER A 33 1.06 15.47 -7.56
C SER A 33 1.89 14.33 -8.16
N ASP A 34 2.25 14.45 -9.44
CA ASP A 34 3.11 13.50 -10.18
C ASP A 34 4.51 13.34 -9.58
N GLU A 35 4.95 14.30 -8.77
CA GLU A 35 6.23 14.26 -8.08
C GLU A 35 6.14 13.56 -6.72
N ILE A 36 5.00 13.01 -6.34
CA ILE A 36 4.82 12.28 -5.08
C ILE A 36 4.54 10.82 -5.39
N LEU A 37 5.35 9.95 -4.80
CA LEU A 37 5.21 8.51 -4.95
C LEU A 37 5.03 7.86 -3.59
N PHE A 38 4.12 6.90 -3.53
CA PHE A 38 3.96 6.01 -2.40
C PHE A 38 4.40 4.61 -2.79
N ILE A 39 5.10 3.92 -1.89
CA ILE A 39 5.56 2.55 -2.08
C ILE A 39 5.07 1.73 -0.88
N ALA A 40 4.39 0.63 -1.16
CA ALA A 40 3.99 -0.39 -0.19
C ALA A 40 4.81 -1.66 -0.44
N PRO A 41 5.94 -1.88 0.25
CA PRO A 41 6.69 -3.11 0.08
C PRO A 41 5.96 -4.26 0.77
N GLU A 42 5.96 -5.44 0.16
CA GLU A 42 5.49 -6.66 0.81
C GLU A 42 6.53 -7.12 1.84
N ASN A 43 6.27 -6.82 3.12
CA ASN A 43 7.17 -7.13 4.22
C ASN A 43 6.38 -7.50 5.47
N MET A 44 7.09 -8.13 6.41
CA MET A 44 6.61 -8.40 7.76
C MET A 44 7.59 -7.77 8.75
N ILE A 45 7.06 -7.16 9.80
CA ILE A 45 7.87 -6.57 10.86
C ILE A 45 7.91 -7.57 12.02
N PHE A 46 9.11 -7.83 12.55
CA PHE A 46 9.29 -8.69 13.71
C PHE A 46 10.03 -7.98 14.83
N HIS A 47 9.64 -8.24 16.08
CA HIS A 47 10.38 -7.86 17.28
C HIS A 47 10.53 -9.08 18.19
N GLN A 48 11.78 -9.46 18.48
CA GLN A 48 12.10 -10.64 19.31
C GLN A 48 11.38 -11.93 18.87
N GLY A 49 11.24 -12.14 17.56
CA GLY A 49 10.58 -13.32 17.00
C GLY A 49 9.05 -13.25 16.96
N VAL A 50 8.44 -12.14 17.41
CA VAL A 50 7.00 -11.91 17.34
C VAL A 50 6.68 -10.99 16.16
N GLU A 51 5.65 -11.35 15.40
CA GLU A 51 5.11 -10.61 14.27
C GLU A 51 4.45 -9.29 14.75
N GLN A 52 4.66 -8.18 14.05
CA GLN A 52 4.30 -6.81 14.46
C GLN A 52 3.67 -5.96 13.34
N THR A 53 3.39 -6.54 12.19
CA THR A 53 2.73 -5.85 11.08
C THR A 53 1.38 -5.31 11.56
N SER A 54 1.00 -4.13 11.10
CA SER A 54 -0.16 -3.37 11.58
C SER A 54 -0.08 -2.87 13.04
N TRP A 55 0.83 -3.39 13.87
CA TRP A 55 1.10 -2.86 15.21
C TRP A 55 2.13 -1.73 15.19
N ASN A 56 3.21 -1.93 14.44
CA ASN A 56 4.23 -0.92 14.17
C ASN A 56 4.23 -0.61 12.67
N THR A 57 4.24 0.67 12.31
CA THR A 57 4.55 1.11 10.96
C THR A 57 5.79 1.99 10.96
N ILE A 58 6.64 1.78 9.97
CA ILE A 58 7.82 2.60 9.73
C ILE A 58 7.60 3.30 8.40
N ILE A 59 7.78 4.62 8.38
CA ILE A 59 7.55 5.47 7.23
C ILE A 59 8.87 6.13 6.88
N HIS A 60 9.34 5.93 5.66
CA HIS A 60 10.51 6.63 5.15
C HIS A 60 10.09 7.67 4.13
N VAL A 61 10.52 8.90 4.33
CA VAL A 61 10.32 10.00 3.38
C VAL A 61 11.67 10.35 2.75
N HIS A 62 11.82 9.99 1.48
CA HIS A 62 12.97 10.37 0.68
C HIS A 62 12.67 11.68 -0.06
N ALA A 63 13.45 12.71 0.23
CA ALA A 63 13.18 14.06 -0.28
C ALA A 63 14.47 14.81 -0.66
N PRO A 64 14.42 15.76 -1.61
CA PRO A 64 15.51 16.69 -1.84
C PRO A 64 15.81 17.52 -0.59
N THR A 65 17.10 17.76 -0.30
CA THR A 65 17.56 18.51 0.88
C THR A 65 16.91 19.89 1.05
N LYS A 66 16.55 20.56 -0.05
CA LYS A 66 15.85 21.87 -0.02
C LYS A 66 14.53 21.84 0.76
N TYR A 67 13.92 20.67 0.95
CA TYR A 67 12.67 20.52 1.67
C TYR A 67 12.83 20.17 3.16
N SER A 68 14.07 20.07 3.66
CA SER A 68 14.35 19.83 5.08
C SER A 68 13.73 20.88 6.01
N VAL A 69 13.58 22.11 5.52
CA VAL A 69 12.91 23.20 6.27
C VAL A 69 11.43 22.93 6.56
N LEU A 70 10.79 22.02 5.82
CA LEU A 70 9.38 21.64 6.00
C LEU A 70 9.20 20.39 6.87
N GLN A 71 10.29 19.78 7.36
CA GLN A 71 10.27 18.47 8.01
C GLN A 71 9.20 18.34 9.09
N ASP A 72 9.16 19.28 10.04
CA ASP A 72 8.23 19.22 11.16
C ASP A 72 6.76 19.32 10.73
N GLN A 73 6.50 20.15 9.72
CA GLN A 73 5.14 20.33 9.18
C GLN A 73 4.70 19.07 8.44
N ILE A 74 5.57 18.50 7.62
CA ILE A 74 5.31 17.25 6.90
C ILE A 74 5.14 16.09 7.88
N ALA A 75 5.99 16.02 8.91
CA ALA A 75 5.94 14.97 9.90
C ALA A 75 4.59 14.94 10.62
N LYS A 76 4.15 16.10 11.10
CA LYS A 76 2.83 16.25 11.75
C LYS A 76 1.70 15.83 10.82
N PHE A 77 1.76 16.24 9.55
CA PHE A 77 0.75 15.87 8.56
C PHE A 77 0.72 14.35 8.33
N ILE A 78 1.85 13.74 7.98
CA ILE A 78 1.93 12.30 7.67
C ILE A 78 1.48 11.45 8.85
N LEU A 79 1.99 11.74 10.05
CA LEU A 79 1.64 10.96 11.25
C LEU A 79 0.16 11.09 11.61
N ALA A 80 -0.44 12.26 11.41
CA ALA A 80 -1.87 12.47 11.59
C ALA A 80 -2.72 11.75 10.53
N SER A 81 -2.30 11.80 9.26
CA SER A 81 -3.03 11.19 8.14
C SER A 81 -3.07 9.66 8.20
N ILE A 82 -2.04 9.01 8.74
CA ILE A 82 -2.05 7.55 8.94
C ILE A 82 -3.08 7.15 10.00
N GLY A 83 -3.44 8.05 10.92
CA GLY A 83 -4.55 7.84 11.85
C GLY A 83 -4.39 6.59 12.71
N GLU A 84 -5.48 5.84 12.91
CA GLU A 84 -5.50 4.63 13.77
C GLU A 84 -5.15 3.35 13.02
N VAL A 85 -4.75 3.45 11.74
CA VAL A 85 -4.39 2.31 10.90
C VAL A 85 -3.20 1.52 11.46
N ALA A 86 -2.31 2.19 12.20
CA ALA A 86 -1.24 1.59 12.97
C ALA A 86 -1.17 2.19 14.37
N ILE A 87 -0.87 1.36 15.37
CA ILE A 87 -0.76 1.81 16.77
C ILE A 87 0.48 2.67 16.94
N ASN A 88 1.65 2.12 16.58
CA ASN A 88 2.93 2.80 16.69
C ASN A 88 3.40 3.25 15.32
N LYS A 89 3.89 4.49 15.22
CA LYS A 89 4.31 5.11 13.98
C LYS A 89 5.70 5.68 14.14
N ILE A 90 6.61 5.28 13.26
CA ILE A 90 7.98 5.79 13.20
C ILE A 90 8.12 6.47 11.85
N LEU A 91 8.59 7.72 11.83
CA LEU A 91 8.79 8.49 10.61
C LEU A 91 10.24 8.97 10.54
N GLU A 92 10.88 8.67 9.42
CA GLU A 92 12.28 8.99 9.17
C GLU A 92 12.41 9.75 7.84
N PHE A 93 13.24 10.79 7.83
CA PHE A 93 13.52 11.57 6.63
C PHE A 93 14.92 11.24 6.11
N TYR A 94 14.97 10.91 4.82
CA TYR A 94 16.19 10.62 4.08
C TYR A 94 16.36 11.70 3.01
N TYR A 95 17.18 12.71 3.32
CA TYR A 95 17.44 13.79 2.39
C TYR A 95 18.56 13.44 1.41
N TYR A 96 18.36 13.81 0.14
CA TYR A 96 19.36 13.64 -0.91
C TYR A 96 19.68 14.96 -1.61
N SER A 97 20.89 15.07 -2.17
CA SER A 97 21.25 16.17 -3.06
C SER A 97 20.57 16.00 -4.42
N GLN A 98 20.04 17.08 -4.98
CA GLN A 98 19.35 17.02 -6.29
C GLN A 98 20.28 16.62 -7.42
N GLU A 99 21.57 16.92 -7.30
CA GLU A 99 22.59 16.54 -8.29
C GLU A 99 22.81 15.02 -8.35
N ASN A 100 22.46 14.30 -7.29
CA ASN A 100 22.59 12.84 -7.20
C ASN A 100 21.35 12.10 -7.73
N ARG A 101 20.42 12.82 -8.37
CA ARG A 101 19.19 12.25 -8.92
C ARG A 101 19.20 12.34 -10.45
N TYR A 102 19.12 11.19 -11.09
CA TYR A 102 18.96 11.06 -12.54
C TYR A 102 17.56 10.54 -12.86
N VAL A 103 16.94 11.10 -13.90
CA VAL A 103 15.57 10.76 -14.28
C VAL A 103 15.49 10.63 -15.80
N LYS A 104 14.83 9.59 -16.27
CA LYS A 104 14.43 9.42 -17.66
C LYS A 104 12.99 8.93 -17.68
N PHE A 105 12.11 9.68 -18.32
CA PHE A 105 10.74 9.25 -18.56
C PHE A 105 10.61 8.73 -19.99
N ASN A 106 9.59 7.92 -20.22
CA ASN A 106 9.25 7.46 -21.56
C ASN A 106 8.29 8.48 -22.19
N ASP A 107 8.69 9.10 -23.30
CA ASP A 107 7.87 10.11 -23.97
C ASP A 107 6.70 9.50 -24.77
N SER A 108 6.71 8.18 -24.99
CA SER A 108 5.68 7.46 -25.74
C SER A 108 4.54 6.93 -24.87
N TYR A 109 4.65 6.99 -23.55
CA TYR A 109 3.65 6.46 -22.62
C TYR A 109 3.35 7.47 -21.50
N PRO A 110 2.12 7.49 -20.96
CA PRO A 110 1.83 8.30 -19.80
C PRO A 110 2.72 7.87 -18.63
N ARG A 111 3.14 8.83 -17.81
CA ARG A 111 4.01 8.57 -16.65
C ARG A 111 3.34 7.69 -15.60
N PHE A 112 2.02 7.79 -15.48
CA PHE A 112 1.22 7.02 -14.53
C PHE A 112 0.04 6.36 -15.24
N VAL A 113 -0.33 5.18 -14.73
CA VAL A 113 -1.60 4.53 -15.01
C VAL A 113 -2.67 5.29 -14.22
N SER A 114 -3.79 5.62 -14.86
CA SER A 114 -4.99 6.21 -14.27
C SER A 114 -6.14 5.22 -14.39
N GLU A 115 -7.24 5.47 -13.69
CA GLU A 115 -8.46 4.66 -13.84
C GLU A 115 -8.93 4.62 -15.31
N ASP A 116 -8.74 5.70 -16.07
CA ASP A 116 -9.11 5.80 -17.49
C ASP A 116 -8.27 4.91 -18.43
N ASN A 117 -7.07 4.46 -18.01
CA ASN A 117 -6.18 3.63 -18.82
C ASN A 117 -5.86 2.29 -18.14
N LEU A 118 -6.54 1.99 -17.05
CA LEU A 118 -6.50 0.70 -16.40
C LEU A 118 -7.25 -0.28 -17.32
N VAL A 119 -6.54 -1.22 -17.91
CA VAL A 119 -7.19 -2.34 -18.58
C VAL A 119 -7.72 -3.22 -17.47
N ASP A 120 -9.03 -3.19 -17.26
CA ASP A 120 -9.70 -4.25 -16.52
C ASP A 120 -9.47 -5.53 -17.33
N LEU A 121 -8.46 -6.29 -16.92
CA LEU A 121 -8.50 -7.72 -17.11
C LEU A 121 -9.66 -8.16 -16.23
N GLU A 122 -10.89 -8.07 -16.75
CA GLU A 122 -11.94 -9.00 -16.33
C GLU A 122 -11.22 -10.33 -16.28
N CYS A 123 -11.04 -10.86 -15.07
CA CYS A 123 -10.46 -12.15 -14.86
C CYS A 123 -11.16 -13.05 -15.88
N GLU A 124 -10.45 -13.47 -16.93
CA GLU A 124 -10.91 -14.59 -17.74
C GLU A 124 -11.25 -15.63 -16.70
N ASP A 125 -12.55 -15.93 -16.62
CA ASP A 125 -13.15 -16.88 -15.71
C ASP A 125 -12.10 -17.90 -15.28
N TYR A 126 -11.60 -17.77 -14.06
CA TYR A 126 -11.44 -18.95 -13.25
C TYR A 126 -12.88 -19.44 -13.02
N ASN A 127 -13.47 -19.98 -14.09
CA ASN A 127 -14.43 -21.05 -14.07
C ASN A 127 -13.66 -22.16 -13.33
N ASP A 128 -13.61 -22.06 -12.01
CA ASP A 128 -14.03 -23.18 -11.20
C ASP A 128 -15.25 -23.71 -11.91
N LYS A 129 -15.03 -24.76 -12.70
CA LYS A 129 -16.12 -25.62 -13.10
C LYS A 129 -16.68 -26.15 -11.79
N GLU A 130 -17.65 -25.44 -11.24
CA GLU A 130 -18.67 -26.03 -10.41
C GLU A 130 -19.42 -27.02 -11.31
N GLU A 131 -18.82 -28.19 -11.54
CA GLU A 131 -19.60 -29.39 -11.80
C GLU A 131 -20.34 -29.68 -10.50
N GLY A 132 -21.57 -29.15 -10.37
CA GLY A 132 -22.30 -29.31 -9.12
C GLY A 132 -23.70 -28.72 -9.04
N GLU A 133 -24.43 -28.53 -10.15
CA GLU A 133 -25.89 -28.49 -10.03
C GLU A 133 -26.42 -29.94 -9.90
N GLY A 134 -26.27 -30.48 -8.70
CA GLY A 134 -26.99 -31.64 -8.22
C GLY A 134 -27.52 -31.31 -6.83
N ASP A 135 -28.81 -31.56 -6.59
CA ASP A 135 -29.46 -31.44 -5.29
C ASP A 135 -28.76 -32.35 -4.26
N ASP A 136 -27.66 -31.89 -3.67
CA ASP A 136 -27.01 -32.54 -2.55
C ASP A 136 -27.64 -32.00 -1.26
N GLU A 137 -28.82 -32.52 -0.93
CA GLU A 137 -29.30 -32.48 0.46
C GLU A 137 -28.21 -33.09 1.35
N ILE A 138 -27.59 -32.26 2.19
CA ILE A 138 -26.55 -32.69 3.14
C ILE A 138 -27.09 -33.89 3.93
N TYR A 139 -26.48 -35.06 3.75
CA TYR A 139 -26.86 -36.27 4.46
C TYR A 139 -26.58 -36.10 5.96
N THR A 140 -27.64 -35.93 6.75
CA THR A 140 -27.55 -35.81 8.22
C THR A 140 -27.66 -37.15 8.96
N GLY A 141 -27.52 -38.27 8.24
CA GLY A 141 -27.57 -39.61 8.84
C GLY A 141 -26.21 -40.06 9.40
N ASP A 142 -26.23 -41.01 10.35
CA ASP A 142 -25.02 -41.61 10.89
C ASP A 142 -24.47 -42.67 9.91
N ILE A 143 -23.35 -42.33 9.26
CA ILE A 143 -22.73 -43.13 8.20
C ILE A 143 -22.12 -44.46 8.70
N PHE A 144 -21.95 -44.62 10.02
CA PHE A 144 -21.36 -45.83 10.61
C PHE A 144 -22.39 -46.84 11.12
N LYS A 145 -23.69 -46.57 10.94
CA LYS A 145 -24.76 -47.42 11.47
C LYS A 145 -24.70 -48.87 10.96
N SER A 146 -24.18 -49.10 9.75
CA SER A 146 -24.06 -50.44 9.15
C SER A 146 -22.82 -51.24 9.60
N LEU A 147 -21.94 -50.65 10.40
CA LEU A 147 -20.71 -51.31 10.87
C LEU A 147 -20.82 -51.84 12.31
N ASN A 148 -21.95 -51.63 12.98
CA ASN A 148 -22.18 -51.98 14.37
C ASN A 148 -23.25 -53.08 14.59
N ASP A 149 -23.65 -53.81 13.53
CA ASP A 149 -24.46 -55.05 13.62
C ASP A 149 -23.64 -56.29 13.24
#